data_AF-A0A3B0SLR4-F1
#
_entry.id   AF-A0A3B0SLR4-F1
#
_cell.length_a   1.000
_cell.length_b   1.000
_cell.length_c   1.000
_cell.angle_alpha   90.00
_cell.angle_beta   90.00
_cell.angle_gamma   90.00
#
_symmetry.space_group_name_H-M   'P 1'
#
loop_
_entity.id
_entity.type
_entity.pdbx_description
1 polymer ?
#
loop_
_entity_poly.entity_id
_entity_poly.type
_entity_poly.pdbx_seq_one_letter_code
_entity_poly.pdbx_strand_id
1 'polypeptide(L)'
;MAITFDKLVTPSQSDDYRTVLPHKNVGIGIGALGVLIGMIVLGLALSAANDLAAGGESAGRLLAIGFGLNTLALGTLKFGIAVVLIGILVRLWLRIDSVEVSVAALRPTDHAGGAPLGDIDTEYGRATVTGTPPATLPIHKMARTMWFPMVVMGPMLLIAGVVTSIVWSNNIGSTTGVAASAWTQGLQFLGEGFILAGISFLLGSILGALREGGGQVQAALGLNVTTLKMPTTAKAFVALMAAGLMIEMVQFGLYLYTLTFDTAAQIAPWWAWLGPLRELGLALLLAGIVLALATIANVLGFQFSRIRSIVATGE
;
A
#
# COMPACT_ATOMS: atom_id res chain seq x y z
N MET A 1 7.91 5.36 21.20
CA MET A 1 7.00 6.51 21.11
C MET A 1 6.06 6.28 19.92
N ALA A 2 4.95 5.56 20.13
CA ALA A 2 4.02 5.24 19.06
C ALA A 2 3.21 6.50 18.72
N ILE A 3 3.48 7.09 17.56
CA ILE A 3 2.62 8.15 17.03
C ILE A 3 1.26 7.49 16.77
N THR A 4 0.26 7.81 17.58
CA THR A 4 -1.09 7.27 17.43
C THR A 4 -1.64 7.69 16.08
N PHE A 5 -2.14 6.72 15.31
CA PHE A 5 -2.75 6.86 13.98
C PHE A 5 -3.61 8.13 13.83
N ASP A 6 -4.40 8.44 14.85
CA ASP A 6 -5.26 9.62 14.88
C ASP A 6 -4.46 10.92 14.65
N LYS A 7 -3.31 11.11 15.31
CA LYS A 7 -2.54 12.36 15.16
C LYS A 7 -1.96 12.61 13.77
N LEU A 8 -1.77 11.56 12.96
CA LEU A 8 -1.21 11.69 11.61
C LEU A 8 -2.29 11.79 10.54
N VAL A 9 -3.52 11.39 10.83
CA VAL A 9 -4.52 11.08 9.81
C VAL A 9 -5.90 11.67 10.10
N THR A 10 -6.28 11.85 11.37
CA THR A 10 -7.48 12.61 11.71
C THR A 10 -7.11 14.08 11.88
N PRO A 11 -7.71 14.99 11.10
CA PRO A 11 -7.56 16.42 11.31
C PRO A 11 -8.01 16.79 12.72
N SER A 12 -7.41 17.83 13.29
CA SER A 12 -7.91 18.44 14.51
C SER A 12 -9.28 19.09 14.26
N GLN A 13 -10.15 19.20 15.28
CA GLN A 13 -11.47 19.85 15.14
C GLN A 13 -11.39 21.31 14.65
N SER A 14 -10.21 21.93 14.69
CA SER A 14 -9.94 23.28 14.19
C SER A 14 -9.47 23.36 12.74
N ASP A 15 -9.21 22.22 12.07
CA ASP A 15 -8.68 22.21 10.71
C ASP A 15 -9.77 22.52 9.68
N ASP A 16 -9.57 23.61 8.93
CA ASP A 16 -10.48 24.00 7.85
C ASP A 16 -10.40 22.97 6.70
N TYR A 17 -11.55 22.42 6.31
CA TYR A 17 -11.71 21.48 5.20
C TYR A 17 -11.24 22.06 3.84
N ARG A 18 -11.00 23.36 3.75
CA ARG A 18 -10.44 24.07 2.59
C ARG A 18 -8.91 24.01 2.51
N THR A 19 -8.22 23.56 3.55
CA THR A 19 -6.76 23.50 3.57
C THR A 19 -6.24 22.44 2.59
N VAL A 20 -5.45 22.88 1.59
CA VAL A 20 -4.84 21.97 0.61
C VAL A 20 -3.57 21.38 1.20
N LEU A 21 -3.70 20.18 1.80
CA LEU A 21 -2.55 19.48 2.32
C LEU A 21 -1.54 19.11 1.20
N PRO A 22 -0.23 19.39 1.37
CA PRO A 22 0.78 19.29 0.31
C PRO A 22 1.18 17.86 -0.08
N HIS A 23 0.60 16.83 0.55
CA HIS A 23 0.92 15.40 0.32
C HIS A 23 0.96 14.98 -1.15
N LYS A 24 0.10 15.55 -2.00
CA LYS A 24 0.12 15.25 -3.45
C LYS A 24 1.43 15.72 -4.10
N ASN A 25 1.82 16.96 -3.84
CA ASN A 25 3.01 17.56 -4.44
C ASN A 25 4.28 16.90 -3.89
N VAL A 26 4.29 16.59 -2.59
CA VAL A 26 5.37 15.83 -1.95
C VAL A 26 5.49 14.43 -2.58
N GLY A 27 4.38 13.71 -2.71
CA GLY A 27 4.37 12.38 -3.34
C GLY A 27 4.84 12.39 -4.79
N ILE A 28 4.44 13.39 -5.59
CA ILE A 28 4.94 13.58 -6.97
C ILE A 28 6.45 13.87 -6.97
N GLY A 29 6.94 14.74 -6.07
CA GLY A 29 8.36 15.05 -5.95
C GLY A 29 9.21 13.83 -5.59
N ILE A 30 8.73 13.00 -4.66
CA ILE A 30 9.36 11.72 -4.32
C ILE A 30 9.34 10.78 -5.54
N GLY A 31 8.23 10.70 -6.26
CA GLY A 31 8.15 9.90 -7.48
C GLY A 31 9.15 10.34 -8.54
N ALA A 32 9.28 11.64 -8.78
CA ALA A 32 10.26 12.21 -9.70
C ALA A 32 11.71 11.85 -9.29
N LEU A 33 12.03 11.89 -7.99
CA LEU A 33 13.31 11.43 -7.48
C LEU A 33 13.56 9.94 -7.83
N GLY A 34 12.55 9.08 -7.65
CA GLY A 34 12.63 7.68 -8.06
C GLY A 34 12.94 7.51 -9.55
N VAL A 35 12.29 8.29 -10.42
CA VAL A 35 12.59 8.29 -11.87
C VAL A 35 14.03 8.74 -12.14
N LEU A 36 14.52 9.78 -11.48
CA LEU A 36 15.91 10.25 -11.64
C LEU A 36 16.92 9.17 -11.25
N ILE A 37 16.69 8.45 -10.16
CA ILE A 37 17.53 7.31 -9.77
C ILE A 37 17.47 6.20 -10.84
N GLY A 38 16.29 5.91 -11.37
CA GLY A 38 16.12 4.95 -12.48
C GLY A 38 16.88 5.36 -13.75
N MET A 39 16.96 6.65 -14.06
CA MET A 39 17.77 7.16 -15.18
C MET A 39 19.27 6.96 -14.95
N ILE A 40 19.75 7.12 -13.71
CA ILE A 40 21.14 6.82 -13.35
C ILE A 40 21.42 5.32 -13.55
N VAL A 41 20.50 4.46 -13.12
CA VAL A 41 20.60 3.00 -13.30
C VAL A 41 20.69 2.62 -14.77
N LEU A 42 19.87 3.23 -15.63
CA LEU A 42 19.95 3.02 -17.07
C LEU A 42 21.33 3.39 -17.61
N GLY A 43 21.88 4.52 -17.17
CA GLY A 43 23.25 4.93 -17.50
C GLY A 43 24.29 3.88 -17.07
N LEU A 44 24.19 3.38 -15.84
CA LEU A 44 25.09 2.33 -15.33
C LEU A 44 24.98 1.02 -16.14
N ALA A 45 23.76 0.62 -16.53
CA ALA A 45 23.53 -0.56 -17.33
C ALA A 45 24.14 -0.42 -18.74
N LEU A 46 23.98 0.75 -19.37
CA LEU A 46 24.59 1.05 -20.67
C LEU A 46 26.13 1.08 -20.58
N SER A 47 26.69 1.69 -19.53
CA SER A 47 28.13 1.68 -19.28
C SER A 47 28.67 0.27 -19.05
N ALA A 48 27.95 -0.58 -18.31
CA ALA A 48 28.32 -1.98 -18.09
C ALA A 48 28.30 -2.78 -19.40
N ALA A 49 27.29 -2.57 -20.24
CA ALA A 49 27.21 -3.21 -21.55
C ALA A 49 28.37 -2.80 -22.47
N ASN A 50 28.72 -1.51 -22.48
CA ASN A 50 29.85 -1.00 -23.26
C ASN A 50 31.20 -1.53 -22.75
N ASP A 51 31.39 -1.59 -21.42
CA ASP A 51 32.58 -2.16 -20.80
C ASP A 51 32.75 -3.64 -21.18
N LEU A 52 31.67 -4.42 -21.11
CA LEU A 52 31.68 -5.82 -21.52
C LEU A 52 32.03 -5.99 -23.01
N ALA A 53 31.48 -5.15 -23.88
CA ALA A 53 31.79 -5.16 -25.31
C ALA A 53 33.25 -4.79 -25.61
N ALA A 54 33.86 -3.95 -24.76
CA ALA A 54 35.26 -3.57 -24.83
C ALA A 54 36.21 -4.58 -24.15
N GLY A 55 35.70 -5.67 -23.58
CA GLY A 55 36.49 -6.65 -22.83
C GLY A 55 36.95 -6.16 -21.45
N GLY A 56 36.28 -5.16 -20.90
CA GLY A 56 36.54 -4.62 -19.57
C GLY A 56 36.03 -5.52 -18.44
N GLU A 57 36.60 -5.35 -17.26
CA GLU A 57 36.30 -6.14 -16.05
C GLU A 57 35.34 -5.43 -15.08
N SER A 58 34.92 -4.20 -15.40
CA SER A 58 34.10 -3.36 -14.53
C SER A 58 32.59 -3.64 -14.64
N ALA A 59 32.15 -4.36 -15.67
CA ALA A 59 30.74 -4.65 -15.92
C ALA A 59 30.01 -5.24 -14.70
N GLY A 60 30.61 -6.23 -14.02
CA GLY A 60 30.02 -6.81 -12.81
C GLY A 60 29.85 -5.79 -11.69
N ARG A 61 30.83 -4.91 -11.50
CA ARG A 61 30.84 -3.86 -10.46
C ARG A 61 29.69 -2.88 -10.70
N LEU A 62 29.53 -2.44 -11.95
CA LEU A 62 28.48 -1.53 -12.37
C LEU A 62 27.09 -2.15 -12.23
N LEU A 63 26.93 -3.43 -12.60
CA LEU A 63 25.66 -4.14 -12.46
C LEU A 63 25.25 -4.36 -11.00
N ALA A 64 26.19 -4.63 -10.09
CA ALA A 64 25.90 -4.78 -8.66
C ALA A 64 25.36 -3.47 -8.03
N ILE A 65 25.97 -2.32 -8.35
CA ILE A 65 25.46 -1.01 -7.90
C ILE A 65 24.14 -0.71 -8.60
N GLY A 66 24.07 -0.95 -9.91
CA GLY A 66 22.87 -0.71 -10.73
C GLY A 66 21.67 -1.47 -10.20
N PHE A 67 21.83 -2.73 -9.82
CA PHE A 67 20.78 -3.53 -9.17
C PHE A 67 20.28 -2.85 -7.90
N GLY A 68 21.20 -2.46 -7.01
CA GLY A 68 20.85 -1.84 -5.75
C GLY A 68 20.03 -0.55 -5.94
N LEU A 69 20.51 0.32 -6.83
CA LEU A 69 19.85 1.58 -7.16
C LEU A 69 18.53 1.38 -7.92
N ASN A 70 18.40 0.34 -8.74
CA ASN A 70 17.17 0.03 -9.46
C ASN A 70 16.03 -0.26 -8.49
N THR A 71 16.28 -1.13 -7.51
CA THR A 71 15.27 -1.48 -6.51
C THR A 71 14.95 -0.29 -5.61
N LEU A 72 15.94 0.55 -5.28
CA LEU A 72 15.70 1.81 -4.57
C LEU A 72 14.82 2.77 -5.39
N ALA A 73 15.05 2.91 -6.69
CA ALA A 73 14.24 3.74 -7.58
C ALA A 73 12.77 3.29 -7.58
N LEU A 74 12.54 1.99 -7.77
CA LEU A 74 11.21 1.38 -7.76
C LEU A 74 10.54 1.49 -6.40
N GLY A 75 11.28 1.31 -5.30
CA GLY A 75 10.76 1.50 -3.96
C GLY A 75 10.43 2.95 -3.62
N THR A 76 11.23 3.90 -4.10
CA THR A 76 10.99 5.35 -3.93
C THR A 76 9.70 5.76 -4.63
N LEU A 77 9.44 5.25 -5.85
CA LEU A 77 8.17 5.45 -6.55
C LEU A 77 6.98 4.96 -5.71
N LYS A 78 7.06 3.73 -5.19
CA LYS A 78 6.01 3.15 -4.33
C LYS A 78 5.84 3.94 -3.02
N PHE A 79 6.92 4.43 -2.43
CA PHE A 79 6.85 5.28 -1.24
C PHE A 79 6.12 6.60 -1.54
N GLY A 80 6.36 7.21 -2.71
CA GLY A 80 5.59 8.37 -3.18
C GLY A 80 4.08 8.10 -3.25
N ILE A 81 3.68 6.91 -3.74
CA ILE A 81 2.28 6.48 -3.75
C ILE A 81 1.72 6.41 -2.32
N ALA A 82 2.47 5.83 -1.38
CA ALA A 82 2.04 5.77 0.02
C ALA A 82 1.78 7.17 0.61
N VAL A 83 2.64 8.15 0.34
CA VAL A 83 2.45 9.55 0.78
C VAL A 83 1.18 10.16 0.18
N VAL A 84 0.90 9.91 -1.10
CA VAL A 84 -0.34 10.38 -1.74
C VAL A 84 -1.57 9.76 -1.08
N LEU A 85 -1.55 8.46 -0.80
CA LEU A 85 -2.64 7.72 -0.15
C LEU A 85 -2.91 8.23 1.27
N ILE A 86 -1.87 8.55 2.04
CA ILE A 86 -2.01 9.21 3.35
C ILE A 86 -2.78 10.52 3.19
N GLY A 87 -2.40 11.35 2.22
CA GLY A 87 -3.11 12.60 1.93
C GLY A 87 -4.56 12.40 1.47
N ILE A 88 -4.86 11.30 0.76
CA ILE A 88 -6.25 10.94 0.40
C ILE A 88 -7.04 10.58 1.66
N LEU A 89 -6.47 9.79 2.54
CA LEU A 89 -7.13 9.36 3.78
C LEU A 89 -7.49 10.56 4.68
N VAL A 90 -6.59 11.53 4.84
CA VAL A 90 -6.88 12.78 5.58
C VAL A 90 -8.01 13.57 4.93
N ARG A 91 -7.98 13.70 3.60
CA ARG A 91 -9.02 14.41 2.84
C ARG A 91 -10.38 13.73 2.91
N LEU A 92 -10.43 12.41 3.04
CA LEU A 92 -11.68 11.68 3.20
C LEU A 92 -12.37 12.04 4.51
N TRP A 93 -11.62 12.14 5.62
CA TRP A 93 -12.17 12.57 6.90
C TRP A 93 -12.75 13.98 6.84
N LEU A 94 -12.01 14.96 6.30
CA LEU A 94 -12.52 16.33 6.12
C LEU A 94 -13.78 16.39 5.24
N ARG A 95 -13.94 15.45 4.30
CA ARG A 95 -15.10 15.40 3.41
C ARG A 95 -16.32 14.75 4.06
N ILE A 96 -16.14 13.86 5.03
CA ILE A 96 -17.26 13.22 5.73
C ILE A 96 -18.08 14.29 6.46
N ASP A 97 -17.42 15.16 7.22
CA ASP A 97 -18.08 16.26 7.96
C ASP A 97 -18.81 17.23 7.00
N SER A 98 -18.17 17.56 5.88
CA SER A 98 -18.75 18.42 4.85
C SER A 98 -19.99 17.81 4.19
N VAL A 99 -19.97 16.49 3.95
CA VAL A 99 -21.11 15.74 3.41
C VAL A 99 -22.25 15.68 4.42
N GLU A 100 -21.97 15.44 5.71
CA GLU A 100 -22.99 15.43 6.75
C GLU A 100 -23.81 16.73 6.76
N VAL A 101 -23.13 17.87 6.81
CA VAL A 101 -23.77 19.20 6.81
C VAL A 101 -24.57 19.44 5.52
N SER A 102 -24.00 19.07 4.36
CA SER A 102 -24.64 19.29 3.07
C SER A 102 -25.90 18.44 2.88
N VAL A 103 -25.85 17.16 3.27
CA VAL A 103 -26.99 16.25 3.15
C VAL A 103 -28.09 16.63 4.14
N ALA A 104 -27.74 17.04 5.36
CA ALA A 104 -28.72 17.54 6.33
C ALA A 104 -29.51 18.74 5.79
N ALA A 105 -28.86 19.64 5.05
CA ALA A 105 -29.51 20.82 4.46
C ALA A 105 -30.38 20.51 3.24
N LEU A 106 -30.11 19.41 2.52
CA LEU A 106 -30.80 19.05 1.27
C LEU A 106 -31.90 18.02 1.44
N ARG A 107 -31.93 17.32 2.57
CA ARG A 107 -32.93 16.30 2.86
C ARG A 107 -34.33 16.96 3.00
N PRO A 108 -35.41 16.31 2.51
CA PRO A 108 -36.79 16.73 2.77
C PRO A 108 -37.06 16.88 4.28
N THR A 109 -38.17 17.48 4.72
CA THR A 109 -38.55 17.53 6.16
C THR A 109 -39.51 16.42 6.54
N ASP A 110 -40.30 15.93 5.58
CA ASP A 110 -41.27 14.86 5.77
C ASP A 110 -40.62 13.51 5.46
N HIS A 111 -40.57 12.62 6.44
CA HIS A 111 -39.92 11.31 6.35
C HIS A 111 -40.83 10.21 6.87
N ALA A 112 -41.02 9.17 6.07
CA ALA A 112 -41.49 7.91 6.61
C ALA A 112 -40.35 7.24 7.39
N GLY A 113 -40.71 6.47 8.41
CA GLY A 113 -39.75 5.82 9.30
C GLY A 113 -38.81 4.95 8.47
N GLY A 114 -37.52 5.30 8.46
CA GLY A 114 -36.54 4.85 7.47
C GLY A 114 -36.44 3.33 7.26
N ALA A 115 -35.68 2.95 6.23
CA ALA A 115 -35.62 1.57 5.70
C ALA A 115 -35.70 0.47 6.78
N PRO A 116 -36.53 -0.58 6.58
CA PRO A 116 -36.73 -1.63 7.56
C PRO A 116 -35.41 -2.36 7.86
N LEU A 117 -35.22 -2.69 9.14
CA LEU A 117 -34.04 -3.39 9.62
C LEU A 117 -33.92 -4.77 8.97
N GLY A 118 -32.69 -5.17 8.66
CA GLY A 118 -32.40 -6.49 8.10
C GLY A 118 -31.50 -6.45 6.87
N ASP A 119 -31.43 -7.58 6.18
CA ASP A 119 -30.63 -7.73 4.98
C ASP A 119 -31.42 -7.27 3.75
N ILE A 120 -30.78 -6.45 2.93
CA ILE A 120 -31.32 -5.97 1.66
C ILE A 120 -30.34 -6.30 0.54
N ASP A 121 -30.86 -6.45 -0.68
CA ASP A 121 -30.02 -6.53 -1.87
C ASP A 121 -29.98 -5.19 -2.57
N THR A 122 -28.80 -4.82 -3.08
CA THR A 122 -28.57 -3.54 -3.77
C THR A 122 -27.82 -3.80 -5.07
N GLU A 123 -27.84 -2.82 -5.99
CA GLU A 123 -27.08 -2.90 -7.24
C GLU A 123 -25.57 -3.12 -7.03
N TYR A 124 -25.06 -2.76 -5.84
CA TYR A 124 -23.64 -2.89 -5.46
C TYR A 124 -23.35 -4.16 -4.63
N GLY A 125 -24.37 -4.99 -4.39
CA GLY A 125 -24.33 -6.23 -3.62
C GLY A 125 -25.16 -6.20 -2.34
N ARG A 126 -25.05 -7.25 -1.55
CA ARG A 126 -25.81 -7.40 -0.29
C ARG A 126 -25.44 -6.33 0.73
N ALA A 127 -26.44 -5.64 1.26
CA ALA A 127 -26.29 -4.69 2.35
C ALA A 127 -27.10 -5.13 3.57
N THR A 128 -26.82 -4.51 4.71
CA THR A 128 -27.55 -4.72 5.96
C THR A 128 -27.91 -3.37 6.55
N VAL A 129 -29.15 -3.25 7.03
CA VAL A 129 -29.73 -2.06 7.63
C VAL A 129 -29.77 -2.26 9.14
N THR A 130 -29.04 -1.41 9.86
CA THR A 130 -28.90 -1.49 11.32
C THR A 130 -29.23 -0.16 11.99
N GLY A 131 -29.74 -0.18 13.22
CA GLY A 131 -30.05 1.05 13.98
C GLY A 131 -28.83 1.83 14.47
N THR A 132 -27.63 1.25 14.37
CA THR A 132 -26.38 1.87 14.82
C THR A 132 -25.30 1.80 13.74
N PRO A 133 -24.31 2.70 13.74
CA PRO A 133 -23.14 2.60 12.86
C PRO A 133 -22.43 1.24 12.98
N PRO A 134 -21.87 0.72 11.87
CA PRO A 134 -21.18 -0.56 11.88
C PRO A 134 -19.90 -0.48 12.72
N ALA A 135 -19.71 -1.45 13.61
CA ALA A 135 -18.45 -1.56 14.36
C ALA A 135 -17.26 -1.74 13.39
N THR A 136 -16.12 -1.16 13.77
CA THR A 136 -14.88 -1.32 13.00
C THR A 136 -14.45 -2.79 13.00
N LEU A 137 -14.38 -3.39 11.80
CA LEU A 137 -13.90 -4.76 11.63
C LEU A 137 -12.45 -4.89 12.14
N PRO A 138 -12.05 -6.04 12.71
CA PRO A 138 -10.70 -6.26 13.22
C PRO A 138 -9.61 -5.95 12.18
N ILE A 139 -9.89 -6.25 10.92
CA ILE A 139 -8.97 -5.98 9.82
C ILE A 139 -8.72 -4.49 9.58
N HIS A 140 -9.72 -3.63 9.81
CA HIS A 140 -9.52 -2.18 9.71
C HIS A 140 -8.66 -1.67 10.85
N LYS A 141 -8.80 -2.23 12.06
CA LYS A 141 -7.94 -1.88 13.20
C LYS A 141 -6.48 -2.25 12.91
N MET A 142 -6.27 -3.47 12.41
CA MET A 142 -4.94 -3.93 11.98
C MET A 142 -4.38 -3.05 10.85
N ALA A 143 -5.20 -2.71 9.86
CA ALA A 143 -4.77 -1.84 8.75
C ALA A 143 -4.31 -0.46 9.26
N ARG A 144 -5.06 0.15 10.19
CA ARG A 144 -4.72 1.45 10.79
C ARG A 144 -3.40 1.44 11.57
N THR A 145 -3.04 0.33 12.19
CA THR A 145 -1.81 0.23 13.00
C THR A 145 -0.61 -0.23 12.19
N MET A 146 -0.80 -1.10 11.20
CA MET A 146 0.29 -1.78 10.51
C MET A 146 0.85 -1.02 9.31
N TRP A 147 0.11 -0.08 8.71
CA TRP A 147 0.63 0.62 7.52
C TRP A 147 1.89 1.45 7.83
N PHE A 148 1.90 2.19 8.94
CA PHE A 148 2.99 3.10 9.28
C PHE A 148 4.35 2.38 9.45
N PRO A 149 4.48 1.34 10.30
CA PRO A 149 5.74 0.63 10.43
C PRO A 149 6.19 0.02 9.09
N MET A 150 5.28 -0.48 8.26
CA MET A 150 5.62 -1.08 6.97
C MET A 150 6.12 -0.04 5.95
N VAL A 151 5.45 1.11 5.86
CA VAL A 151 5.84 2.24 4.99
C VAL A 151 7.19 2.84 5.41
N VAL A 152 7.54 2.79 6.70
CA VAL A 152 8.84 3.28 7.22
C VAL A 152 9.95 2.24 7.07
N MET A 153 9.69 0.99 7.45
CA MET A 153 10.70 -0.07 7.38
C MET A 153 11.08 -0.40 5.94
N GLY A 154 10.14 -0.32 4.99
CA GLY A 154 10.41 -0.60 3.58
C GLY A 154 11.59 0.21 3.01
N PRO A 155 11.54 1.56 2.99
CA PRO A 155 12.66 2.39 2.56
C PRO A 155 13.94 2.18 3.37
N MET A 156 13.85 1.93 4.68
CA MET A 156 15.02 1.64 5.50
C MET A 156 15.75 0.38 5.02
N LEU A 157 15.00 -0.70 4.72
CA LEU A 157 15.57 -1.94 4.19
C LEU A 157 16.13 -1.77 2.78
N LEU A 158 15.47 -0.97 1.93
CA LEU A 158 16.00 -0.65 0.60
C LEU A 158 17.33 0.10 0.68
N ILE A 159 17.43 1.09 1.57
CA ILE A 159 18.67 1.85 1.81
C ILE A 159 19.76 0.93 2.35
N ALA A 160 19.45 0.08 3.32
CA ALA A 160 20.39 -0.93 3.83
C ALA A 160 20.86 -1.87 2.71
N GLY A 161 19.95 -2.29 1.84
CA GLY A 161 20.25 -3.09 0.66
C GLY A 161 21.15 -2.39 -0.35
N VAL A 162 21.04 -1.07 -0.53
CA VAL A 162 21.97 -0.28 -1.36
C VAL A 162 23.36 -0.24 -0.73
N VAL A 163 23.45 -0.09 0.59
CA VAL A 163 24.74 -0.15 1.28
C VAL A 163 25.41 -1.51 1.05
N THR A 164 24.66 -2.61 1.18
CA THR A 164 25.20 -3.94 0.90
C THR A 164 25.51 -4.15 -0.59
N SER A 165 24.79 -3.50 -1.50
CA SER A 165 25.07 -3.60 -2.94
C SER A 165 26.39 -2.92 -3.31
N ILE A 166 26.76 -1.85 -2.62
CA ILE A 166 28.07 -1.21 -2.75
C ILE A 166 29.18 -2.13 -2.25
N VAL A 167 28.95 -2.81 -1.11
CA VAL A 167 29.90 -3.82 -0.60
C VAL A 167 30.06 -4.97 -1.60
N TRP A 168 28.96 -5.50 -2.13
CA TRP A 168 28.97 -6.53 -3.16
C TRP A 168 29.78 -6.10 -4.39
N SER A 169 29.51 -4.90 -4.89
CA SER A 169 30.17 -4.32 -6.07
C SER A 169 31.70 -4.27 -5.93
N ASN A 170 32.21 -3.94 -4.75
CA ASN A 170 33.65 -3.84 -4.49
C ASN A 170 34.32 -5.21 -4.21
N ASN A 171 33.56 -6.29 -4.11
CA ASN A 171 34.04 -7.59 -3.64
C ASN A 171 33.64 -8.74 -4.58
N ILE A 172 33.44 -8.47 -5.87
CA ILE A 172 33.01 -9.47 -6.85
C ILE A 172 34.01 -10.62 -6.93
N GLY A 173 33.48 -11.85 -7.00
CA GLY A 173 34.29 -13.07 -7.04
C GLY A 173 34.82 -13.53 -5.68
N SER A 174 34.57 -12.79 -4.60
CA SER A 174 34.96 -13.19 -3.23
C SER A 174 33.77 -13.73 -2.43
N THR A 175 34.06 -14.44 -1.34
CA THR A 175 33.07 -14.90 -0.35
C THR A 175 32.29 -13.73 0.26
N THR A 176 32.97 -12.61 0.56
CA THR A 176 32.35 -11.37 1.02
C THR A 176 31.36 -10.83 0.00
N GLY A 177 31.69 -10.88 -1.29
CA GLY A 177 30.79 -10.44 -2.38
C GLY A 177 29.54 -11.31 -2.49
N VAL A 178 29.70 -12.63 -2.37
CA VAL A 178 28.57 -13.57 -2.36
C VAL A 178 27.63 -13.29 -1.18
N ALA A 179 28.18 -13.14 0.03
CA ALA A 179 27.37 -12.81 1.20
C ALA A 179 26.65 -11.46 1.06
N ALA A 180 27.36 -10.42 0.59
CA ALA A 180 26.79 -9.10 0.37
C ALA A 180 25.68 -9.11 -0.69
N SER A 181 25.80 -9.94 -1.73
CA SER A 181 24.76 -10.07 -2.76
C SER A 181 23.48 -10.74 -2.25
N ALA A 182 23.59 -11.72 -1.35
CA ALA A 182 22.43 -12.36 -0.73
C ALA A 182 21.70 -11.40 0.22
N TRP A 183 22.45 -10.62 1.02
CA TRP A 183 21.89 -9.53 1.83
C TRP A 183 21.22 -8.46 0.97
N THR A 184 21.86 -8.05 -0.12
CA THR A 184 21.32 -7.05 -1.04
C THR A 184 19.97 -7.50 -1.59
N GLN A 185 19.91 -8.71 -2.16
CA GLN A 185 18.66 -9.22 -2.70
C GLN A 185 17.59 -9.38 -1.60
N GLY A 186 17.93 -10.03 -0.48
CA GLY A 186 16.99 -10.25 0.62
C GLY A 186 16.41 -8.94 1.18
N LEU A 187 17.27 -7.98 1.54
CA LEU A 187 16.84 -6.72 2.13
C LEU A 187 16.01 -5.89 1.15
N GLN A 188 16.43 -5.83 -0.12
CA GLN A 188 15.76 -4.96 -1.06
C GLN A 188 14.35 -5.45 -1.39
N PHE A 189 14.16 -6.76 -1.57
CA PHE A 189 12.83 -7.28 -1.89
C PHE A 189 11.91 -7.34 -0.70
N LEU A 190 12.42 -7.69 0.49
CA LEU A 190 11.64 -7.52 1.72
C LEU A 190 11.22 -6.06 1.91
N GLY A 191 12.12 -5.12 1.60
CA GLY A 191 11.82 -3.70 1.60
C GLY A 191 10.69 -3.32 0.65
N GLU A 192 10.71 -3.81 -0.60
CA GLU A 192 9.61 -3.60 -1.55
C GLU A 192 8.29 -4.22 -1.08
N GLY A 193 8.35 -5.45 -0.57
CA GLY A 193 7.21 -6.15 0.01
C GLY A 193 6.57 -5.37 1.15
N PHE A 194 7.37 -4.79 2.04
CA PHE A 194 6.88 -3.92 3.11
C PHE A 194 6.25 -2.63 2.61
N ILE A 195 6.80 -1.98 1.57
CA ILE A 195 6.17 -0.78 1.00
C ILE A 195 4.80 -1.14 0.40
N LEU A 196 4.72 -2.21 -0.39
CA LEU A 196 3.47 -2.65 -1.02
C LEU A 196 2.44 -3.14 0.00
N ALA A 197 2.87 -3.84 1.06
CA ALA A 197 2.00 -4.20 2.17
C ALA A 197 1.51 -2.96 2.94
N GLY A 198 2.39 -1.97 3.15
CA GLY A 198 2.05 -0.67 3.73
C GLY A 198 0.99 0.07 2.91
N ILE A 199 1.15 0.11 1.58
CA ILE A 199 0.15 0.64 0.63
C ILE A 199 -1.17 -0.12 0.75
N SER A 200 -1.11 -1.45 0.83
CA SER A 200 -2.29 -2.29 1.00
C SER A 200 -3.04 -1.96 2.29
N PHE A 201 -2.34 -1.80 3.41
CA PHE A 201 -2.96 -1.38 4.67
C PHE A 201 -3.50 0.06 4.62
N LEU A 202 -2.87 0.99 3.88
CA LEU A 202 -3.43 2.32 3.63
C LEU A 202 -4.76 2.23 2.87
N LEU A 203 -4.83 1.40 1.82
CA LEU A 203 -6.08 1.16 1.07
C LEU A 203 -7.15 0.52 1.94
N GLY A 204 -6.79 -0.45 2.79
CA GLY A 204 -7.69 -1.03 3.79
C GLY A 204 -8.20 0.01 4.80
N SER A 205 -7.36 0.97 5.18
CA SER A 205 -7.73 2.08 6.06
C SER A 205 -8.69 3.05 5.36
N ILE A 206 -8.50 3.33 4.07
CA ILE A 206 -9.41 4.10 3.22
C ILE A 206 -10.78 3.42 3.15
N LEU A 207 -10.82 2.12 2.86
CA LEU A 207 -12.08 1.34 2.86
C LEU A 207 -12.79 1.40 4.21
N GLY A 208 -12.03 1.27 5.30
CA GLY A 208 -12.55 1.42 6.66
C GLY A 208 -13.15 2.80 6.91
N ALA A 209 -12.46 3.87 6.51
CA ALA A 209 -12.94 5.24 6.65
C ALA A 209 -14.20 5.52 5.82
N LEU A 210 -14.27 5.04 4.57
CA LEU A 210 -15.47 5.17 3.73
C LEU A 210 -16.67 4.44 4.33
N ARG A 211 -16.46 3.23 4.87
CA ARG A 211 -17.50 2.44 5.52
C ARG A 211 -18.02 3.11 6.79
N GLU A 212 -17.10 3.58 7.64
CA GLU A 212 -17.43 4.21 8.92
C GLU A 212 -18.07 5.58 8.70
N GLY A 213 -17.47 6.44 7.88
CA GLY A 213 -17.96 7.78 7.57
C GLY A 213 -19.35 7.77 6.93
N GLY A 214 -19.59 6.88 5.96
CA GLY A 214 -20.92 6.73 5.36
C GLY A 214 -22.01 6.28 6.34
N GLY A 215 -21.62 5.49 7.36
CA GLY A 215 -22.52 5.10 8.45
C GLY A 215 -22.77 6.24 9.46
N GLN A 216 -21.74 7.03 9.77
CA GLN A 216 -21.83 8.19 10.65
C GLN A 216 -22.77 9.26 10.05
N VAL A 217 -22.63 9.56 8.76
CA VAL A 217 -23.53 10.51 8.05
C VAL A 217 -24.99 10.06 8.16
N GLN A 218 -25.29 8.78 7.94
CA GLN A 218 -26.65 8.26 8.08
C GLN A 218 -27.17 8.36 9.52
N ALA A 219 -26.35 7.99 10.50
CA ALA A 219 -26.73 8.03 11.91
C ALA A 219 -26.94 9.47 12.43
N ALA A 220 -26.11 10.41 11.98
CA ALA A 220 -26.24 11.84 12.33
C ALA A 220 -27.57 12.43 11.83
N LEU A 221 -28.08 11.91 10.72
CA LEU A 221 -29.39 12.27 10.17
C LEU A 221 -30.55 11.54 10.86
N GLY A 222 -30.29 10.71 11.88
CA GLY A 222 -31.30 9.89 12.54
C GLY A 222 -31.86 8.77 11.67
N LEU A 223 -31.15 8.37 10.61
CA LEU A 223 -31.55 7.29 9.71
C LEU A 223 -31.01 5.95 10.17
N ASN A 224 -31.71 4.87 9.80
CA ASN A 224 -31.16 3.53 9.89
C ASN A 224 -29.93 3.43 8.96
N VAL A 225 -28.85 2.89 9.50
CA VAL A 225 -27.55 2.84 8.83
C VAL A 225 -27.52 1.64 7.87
N THR A 226 -27.52 1.94 6.57
CA THR A 226 -27.38 0.93 5.52
C THR A 226 -25.91 0.74 5.17
N THR A 227 -25.40 -0.48 5.34
CA THR A 227 -23.98 -0.78 5.07
C THR A 227 -23.82 -2.00 4.17
N LEU A 228 -22.96 -1.87 3.16
CA LEU A 228 -22.62 -2.99 2.29
C LEU A 228 -21.94 -4.12 3.08
N LYS A 229 -22.32 -5.37 2.89
CA LYS A 229 -21.56 -6.50 3.43
C LYS A 229 -20.21 -6.59 2.74
N MET A 230 -19.22 -7.20 3.40
CA MET A 230 -17.86 -7.28 2.86
C MET A 230 -17.87 -8.04 1.51
N PRO A 231 -17.54 -7.36 0.38
CA PRO A 231 -17.57 -8.00 -0.93
C PRO A 231 -16.48 -9.06 -1.04
N THR A 232 -16.65 -10.00 -1.96
CA THR A 232 -15.68 -11.07 -2.21
C THR A 232 -14.31 -10.53 -2.63
N THR A 233 -14.30 -9.43 -3.40
CA THR A 233 -13.07 -8.73 -3.81
C THR A 233 -12.27 -8.22 -2.61
N ALA A 234 -12.93 -7.71 -1.57
CA ALA A 234 -12.27 -7.27 -0.35
C ALA A 234 -11.62 -8.44 0.42
N LYS A 235 -12.29 -9.60 0.46
CA LYS A 235 -11.75 -10.81 1.10
C LYS A 235 -10.54 -11.35 0.34
N ALA A 236 -10.65 -11.40 -0.99
CA ALA A 236 -9.57 -11.81 -1.88
C ALA A 236 -8.37 -10.88 -1.76
N PHE A 237 -8.58 -9.56 -1.74
CA PHE A 237 -7.54 -8.57 -1.45
C PHE A 237 -6.74 -8.92 -0.19
N VAL A 238 -7.44 -9.18 0.93
CA VAL A 238 -6.81 -9.48 2.21
C VAL A 238 -5.98 -10.76 2.15
N ALA A 239 -6.54 -11.81 1.53
CA ALA A 239 -5.85 -13.09 1.39
C ALA A 239 -4.59 -12.96 0.52
N LEU A 240 -4.68 -12.26 -0.62
CA LEU A 240 -3.55 -12.04 -1.53
C LEU A 240 -2.45 -11.20 -0.87
N MET A 241 -2.82 -10.14 -0.16
CA MET A 241 -1.87 -9.32 0.58
C MET A 241 -1.12 -10.15 1.63
N ALA A 242 -1.83 -10.94 2.44
CA ALA A 242 -1.22 -11.78 3.46
C ALA A 242 -0.31 -12.85 2.84
N ALA A 243 -0.75 -13.51 1.78
CA ALA A 243 0.04 -14.50 1.07
C ALA A 243 1.32 -13.90 0.46
N GLY A 244 1.20 -12.77 -0.23
CA GLY A 244 2.34 -12.08 -0.84
C GLY A 244 3.38 -11.65 0.19
N LEU A 245 2.94 -11.04 1.30
CA LEU A 245 3.85 -10.65 2.39
C LEU A 245 4.56 -11.86 3.03
N MET A 246 3.83 -12.95 3.25
CA MET A 246 4.42 -14.17 3.79
C MET A 246 5.45 -14.78 2.84
N ILE A 247 5.21 -14.75 1.54
CA ILE A 247 6.16 -15.22 0.53
C ILE A 247 7.43 -14.37 0.55
N GLU A 248 7.33 -13.04 0.62
CA GLU A 248 8.50 -12.15 0.73
C GLU A 248 9.30 -12.42 2.02
N MET A 249 8.62 -12.65 3.14
CA MET A 249 9.27 -13.00 4.40
C MET A 249 10.01 -14.35 4.33
N VAL A 250 9.37 -15.37 3.74
CA VAL A 250 10.00 -16.69 3.55
C VAL A 250 11.20 -16.57 2.61
N GLN A 251 11.03 -15.89 1.48
CA GLN A 251 12.11 -15.63 0.52
C GLN A 251 13.29 -14.93 1.20
N PHE A 252 13.05 -13.90 2.01
CA PHE A 252 14.11 -13.25 2.78
C PHE A 252 14.86 -14.25 3.67
N GLY A 253 14.13 -15.07 4.43
CA GLY A 253 14.73 -16.12 5.26
C GLY A 253 15.56 -17.11 4.45
N LEU A 254 15.13 -17.46 3.24
CA LEU A 254 15.87 -18.34 2.35
C LEU A 254 17.14 -17.67 1.78
N TYR A 255 17.11 -16.38 1.46
CA TYR A 255 18.32 -15.64 1.10
C TYR A 255 19.33 -15.65 2.26
N LEU A 256 18.89 -15.48 3.50
CA LEU A 256 19.76 -15.61 4.67
C LEU A 256 20.27 -17.04 4.86
N TYR A 257 19.43 -18.04 4.60
CA TYR A 257 19.85 -19.44 4.66
C TYR A 257 20.97 -19.73 3.65
N THR A 258 20.98 -19.09 2.48
CA THR A 258 22.08 -19.27 1.52
C THR A 258 23.44 -18.81 2.04
N LEU A 259 23.49 -17.98 3.09
CA LEU A 259 24.74 -17.57 3.76
C LEU A 259 25.42 -18.70 4.52
N THR A 260 24.74 -19.84 4.72
CA THR A 260 25.31 -21.03 5.38
C THR A 260 26.14 -21.90 4.44
N PHE A 261 26.17 -21.57 3.13
CA PHE A 261 26.93 -22.31 2.14
C PHE A 261 28.24 -21.60 1.79
N ASP A 262 29.30 -22.38 1.60
CA ASP A 262 30.66 -21.87 1.34
C ASP A 262 30.98 -21.76 -0.16
N THR A 263 30.21 -22.43 -1.02
CA THR A 263 30.51 -22.51 -2.46
C THR A 263 29.37 -21.96 -3.32
N ALA A 264 29.71 -21.26 -4.41
CA ALA A 264 28.73 -20.74 -5.36
C ALA A 264 27.87 -21.84 -6.00
N ALA A 265 28.43 -23.05 -6.16
CA ALA A 265 27.71 -24.21 -6.69
C ALA A 265 26.56 -24.66 -5.78
N GLN A 266 26.70 -24.54 -4.46
CA GLN A 266 25.63 -24.86 -3.50
C GLN A 266 24.53 -23.79 -3.50
N ILE A 267 24.87 -22.54 -3.79
CA ILE A 267 23.94 -21.40 -3.77
C ILE A 267 23.13 -21.30 -5.07
N ALA A 268 23.75 -21.61 -6.22
CA ALA A 268 23.14 -21.53 -7.54
C ALA A 268 21.72 -22.13 -7.65
N PRO A 269 21.43 -23.36 -7.15
CA PRO A 269 20.08 -23.92 -7.23
C PRO A 269 19.05 -23.14 -6.41
N TRP A 270 19.44 -22.56 -5.28
CA TRP A 270 18.54 -21.72 -4.48
C TRP A 270 18.17 -20.45 -5.24
N TRP A 271 19.18 -19.78 -5.81
CA TRP A 271 18.96 -18.52 -6.52
C TRP A 271 18.12 -18.69 -7.79
N ALA A 272 18.15 -19.86 -8.42
CA ALA A 272 17.30 -20.17 -9.58
C ALA A 272 15.80 -20.08 -9.26
N TRP A 273 15.38 -20.43 -8.04
CA TRP A 273 13.96 -20.43 -7.63
C TRP A 273 13.58 -19.23 -6.75
N LEU A 274 14.54 -18.61 -6.06
CA LEU A 274 14.27 -17.40 -5.25
C LEU A 274 13.87 -16.20 -6.09
N GLY A 275 14.42 -16.06 -7.30
CA GLY A 275 13.99 -15.03 -8.25
C GLY A 275 12.50 -15.14 -8.63
N PRO A 276 12.04 -16.29 -9.15
CA PRO A 276 10.61 -16.51 -9.42
C PRO A 276 9.71 -16.37 -8.18
N LEU A 277 10.15 -16.88 -7.02
CA LEU A 277 9.38 -16.81 -5.77
C LEU A 277 9.12 -15.37 -5.34
N ARG A 278 10.13 -14.52 -5.49
CA ARG A 278 10.01 -13.07 -5.28
C ARG A 278 8.96 -12.44 -6.17
N GLU A 279 9.05 -12.66 -7.48
CA GLU A 279 8.11 -12.05 -8.42
C GLU A 279 6.67 -12.49 -8.11
N LEU A 280 6.48 -13.72 -7.64
CA LEU A 280 5.19 -14.20 -7.15
C LEU A 280 4.71 -13.41 -5.92
N GLY A 281 5.57 -13.18 -4.93
CA GLY A 281 5.24 -12.38 -3.74
C GLY A 281 4.78 -10.97 -4.09
N LEU A 282 5.58 -10.27 -4.90
CA LEU A 282 5.26 -8.93 -5.42
C LEU A 282 3.99 -8.93 -6.27
N ALA A 283 3.79 -9.92 -7.14
CA ALA A 283 2.61 -10.03 -7.99
C ALA A 283 1.33 -10.21 -7.17
N LEU A 284 1.37 -11.03 -6.11
CA LEU A 284 0.23 -11.21 -5.21
C LEU A 284 -0.12 -9.91 -4.46
N LEU A 285 0.88 -9.16 -3.99
CA LEU A 285 0.68 -7.86 -3.37
C LEU A 285 0.02 -6.86 -4.34
N LEU A 286 0.53 -6.78 -5.58
CA LEU A 286 -0.01 -5.91 -6.63
C LEU A 286 -1.44 -6.33 -7.03
N ALA A 287 -1.70 -7.62 -7.19
CA ALA A 287 -3.05 -8.13 -7.47
C ALA A 287 -4.02 -7.78 -6.33
N GLY A 288 -3.57 -7.88 -5.07
CA GLY A 288 -4.31 -7.40 -3.91
C GLY A 288 -4.64 -5.91 -4.02
N ILE A 289 -3.67 -5.06 -4.34
CA ILE A 289 -3.87 -3.62 -4.51
C ILE A 289 -4.94 -3.33 -5.59
N VAL A 290 -4.89 -4.03 -6.73
CA VAL A 290 -5.90 -3.87 -7.79
C VAL A 290 -7.31 -4.22 -7.28
N LEU A 291 -7.46 -5.34 -6.56
CA LEU A 291 -8.75 -5.73 -5.97
C LEU A 291 -9.22 -4.74 -4.89
N ALA A 292 -8.31 -4.16 -4.11
CA ALA A 292 -8.65 -3.12 -3.14
C ALA A 292 -9.19 -1.87 -3.85
N LEU A 293 -8.55 -1.42 -4.93
CA LEU A 293 -9.02 -0.28 -5.73
C LEU A 293 -10.39 -0.55 -6.35
N ALA A 294 -10.61 -1.74 -6.93
CA ALA A 294 -11.92 -2.14 -7.45
C ALA A 294 -13.00 -2.13 -6.35
N THR A 295 -12.65 -2.59 -5.15
CA THR A 295 -13.54 -2.56 -3.98
C THR A 295 -13.86 -1.12 -3.56
N ILE A 296 -12.86 -0.22 -3.54
CA ILE A 296 -13.06 1.20 -3.23
C ILE A 296 -14.03 1.82 -4.23
N ALA A 297 -13.88 1.56 -5.53
CA ALA A 297 -14.78 2.05 -6.56
C ALA A 297 -16.24 1.60 -6.32
N ASN A 298 -16.45 0.30 -6.02
CA ASN A 298 -17.79 -0.22 -5.71
C ASN A 298 -18.40 0.42 -4.45
N VAL A 299 -17.60 0.57 -3.39
CA VAL A 299 -18.04 1.21 -2.14
C VAL A 299 -18.40 2.67 -2.36
N LEU A 300 -17.60 3.41 -3.13
CA LEU A 300 -17.90 4.81 -3.47
C LEU A 300 -19.20 4.94 -4.27
N GLY A 301 -19.43 4.05 -5.23
CA GLY A 301 -20.70 3.99 -5.98
C GLY A 301 -21.90 3.79 -5.05
N PHE A 302 -21.80 2.81 -4.15
CA PHE A 302 -22.82 2.56 -3.14
C PHE A 302 -23.08 3.79 -2.25
N GLN A 303 -22.03 4.44 -1.73
CA GLN A 303 -22.19 5.63 -0.88
C GLN A 303 -22.87 6.77 -1.64
N PHE A 304 -22.51 7.00 -2.91
CA PHE A 304 -23.14 8.03 -3.73
C PHE A 304 -24.62 7.73 -4.00
N SER A 305 -24.95 6.50 -4.36
CA SER A 305 -26.34 6.06 -4.56
C SER A 305 -27.18 6.23 -3.28
N ARG A 306 -26.59 5.92 -2.11
CA ARG A 306 -27.23 6.15 -0.81
C ARG A 306 -27.49 7.61 -0.53
N ILE A 307 -26.49 8.49 -0.70
CA ILE A 307 -26.66 9.93 -0.51
C ILE A 307 -27.77 10.47 -1.42
N ARG A 308 -27.82 10.03 -2.68
CA ARG A 308 -28.87 10.43 -3.63
C ARG A 308 -30.25 9.98 -3.18
N SER A 309 -30.39 8.76 -2.67
CA SER A 309 -31.65 8.27 -2.07
C SER A 309 -32.09 9.17 -0.92
N ILE A 310 -31.18 9.44 0.04
CA ILE A 310 -31.47 10.26 1.21
C ILE A 310 -31.94 11.67 0.79
N VAL A 311 -31.32 12.27 -0.21
CA VAL A 311 -31.73 13.60 -0.70
C VAL A 311 -33.07 13.54 -1.45
N ALA A 312 -33.37 12.46 -2.17
CA ALA A 312 -34.58 12.35 -2.98
C ALA A 312 -35.82 11.95 -2.18
N THR A 313 -35.68 10.97 -1.28
CA THR A 313 -36.80 10.38 -0.52
C THR A 313 -36.76 10.77 0.95
N GLY A 314 -35.64 11.30 1.42
CA GLY A 314 -35.44 11.57 2.83
C GLY A 314 -35.24 10.31 3.67
N GLU A 315 -35.04 9.16 3.02
CA GLU A 315 -34.74 7.87 3.63
C GLU A 315 -33.41 7.33 3.15
#